data_AF-A0A3C0J8T0-F1
#
_entry.id   AF-A0A3C0J8T0-F1
#
_cell.length_a   1.000
_cell.length_b   1.000
_cell.length_c   1.000
_cell.angle_alpha   90.00
_cell.angle_beta   90.00
_cell.angle_gamma   90.00
#
_symmetry.space_group_name_H-M   'P 1'
#
loop_
_entity.id
_entity.type
_entity.pdbx_description
1 polymer ?
#
loop_
_entity_poly.entity_id
_entity_poly.type
_entity_poly.pdbx_seq_one_letter_code
_entity_poly.pdbx_strand_id
1 'polypeptide(L)'
;MEKDRMLHPGDVFTDKDRKYQVIAVAYHAKSNEKMIVYQQLFDNFKILTDTFDDFFNQPEAEVHIEIPADDRKDNDADTKEDLKGVNPVLMGFFDRDTCTDKIEYIAQVRDKLDDRLVSDIAASMDITIEEGSLDDKIDSLLICLRTKAKYECNRFR
;
A
#
# COMPACT_ATOMS: atom_id res chain seq x y z
N MET A 1 5.89 4.47 29.42
CA MET A 1 4.80 3.49 29.21
C MET A 1 4.52 3.55 27.73
N GLU A 2 5.27 2.79 26.92
CA GLU A 2 5.15 2.78 25.46
C GLU A 2 5.88 1.51 24.96
N LYS A 3 5.26 0.34 25.15
CA LYS A 3 5.76 -0.95 24.67
C LYS A 3 4.68 -1.67 23.86
N ASP A 4 3.92 -0.92 23.06
CA ASP A 4 2.88 -1.48 22.19
C ASP A 4 2.95 -0.91 20.77
N ARG A 5 4.16 -0.56 20.33
CA ARG A 5 4.40 -0.23 18.92
C ARG A 5 4.63 -1.55 18.18
N MET A 6 3.61 -1.98 17.46
CA MET A 6 3.72 -3.16 16.59
C MET A 6 4.66 -2.82 15.43
N LEU A 7 5.73 -3.61 15.25
CA LEU A 7 6.64 -3.48 14.10
C LEU A 7 5.96 -4.04 12.86
N HIS A 8 6.00 -3.28 11.76
CA HIS A 8 5.45 -3.66 10.47
C HIS A 8 6.58 -3.93 9.48
N PRO A 9 6.36 -4.85 8.51
CA PRO A 9 7.22 -4.93 7.33
C PRO A 9 7.40 -3.56 6.70
N GLY A 10 8.65 -3.16 6.48
CA GLY A 10 9.00 -1.87 5.91
C GLY A 10 9.53 -0.85 6.92
N ASP A 11 9.29 -1.01 8.22
CA ASP A 11 9.81 -0.11 9.26
C ASP A 11 11.34 -0.05 9.20
N VAL A 12 11.91 1.15 9.09
CA VAL A 12 13.38 1.36 9.06
C VAL A 12 13.84 1.86 10.42
N PHE A 13 14.91 1.29 10.95
CA PHE A 13 15.55 1.75 12.19
C PHE A 13 17.06 1.90 12.00
N THR A 14 17.68 2.67 12.89
CA THR A 14 19.13 2.91 12.88
C THR A 14 19.75 2.38 14.17
N ASP A 15 20.84 1.62 14.05
CA ASP A 15 21.69 1.20 15.16
C ASP A 15 23.13 1.56 14.82
N LYS A 16 23.79 2.38 15.66
CA LYS A 16 25.20 2.81 15.48
C LYS A 16 25.49 3.31 14.06
N ASP A 17 24.68 4.26 13.58
CA ASP A 17 24.74 4.85 12.23
C ASP A 17 24.50 3.87 11.06
N ARG A 18 24.08 2.64 11.35
CA ARG A 18 23.73 1.64 10.34
C ARG A 18 22.23 1.50 10.25
N LYS A 19 21.70 1.59 9.04
CA LYS A 19 20.27 1.46 8.78
C LYS A 19 19.88 0.00 8.55
N TYR A 20 18.70 -0.35 9.03
CA TYR A 20 18.10 -1.67 8.90
C TYR A 20 16.61 -1.55 8.58
N GLN A 21 16.03 -2.54 7.91
CA GLN A 21 14.60 -2.58 7.59
C GLN A 21 13.95 -3.85 8.14
N VAL A 22 12.84 -3.71 8.84
CA VAL A 22 12.02 -4.86 9.28
C VAL A 22 11.40 -5.53 8.06
N ILE A 23 11.59 -6.84 7.94
CA ILE A 23 10.95 -7.67 6.91
C ILE A 23 9.67 -8.28 7.45
N ALA A 24 9.72 -8.85 8.66
CA ALA A 24 8.59 -9.55 9.25
C ALA A 24 8.79 -9.77 10.76
N VAL A 25 7.67 -10.02 11.44
CA VAL A 25 7.66 -10.64 12.77
C VAL A 25 7.42 -12.14 12.58
N ALA A 26 8.27 -12.97 13.17
CA ALA A 26 8.21 -14.41 13.05
C ALA A 26 8.09 -15.08 14.42
N TYR A 27 7.70 -16.37 14.43
CA TYR A 27 7.69 -17.20 15.63
C TYR A 27 8.59 -18.41 15.41
N HIS A 28 9.51 -18.66 16.32
CA HIS A 28 10.37 -19.84 16.26
C HIS A 28 9.52 -21.10 16.48
N ALA A 29 9.51 -22.00 15.49
CA ALA A 29 8.56 -23.11 15.42
C ALA A 29 8.58 -24.08 16.63
N LYS A 30 9.69 -24.16 17.36
CA LYS A 30 9.82 -25.07 18.52
C LYS A 30 9.55 -24.40 19.86
N SER A 31 10.10 -23.19 20.07
CA SER A 31 9.96 -22.46 21.35
C SER A 31 8.73 -21.55 21.38
N ASN A 32 8.10 -21.31 20.23
CA ASN A 32 7.05 -20.31 20.04
C ASN A 32 7.50 -18.89 20.44
N GLU A 33 8.80 -18.64 20.37
CA GLU A 33 9.41 -17.37 20.74
C GLU A 33 9.23 -16.36 19.61
N LYS A 34 8.78 -15.16 19.96
CA LYS A 34 8.54 -14.06 19.02
C LYS A 34 9.88 -13.44 18.64
N MET A 35 10.14 -13.38 17.34
CA MET A 35 11.38 -12.88 16.77
C MET A 35 11.09 -11.81 15.73
N ILE A 36 12.05 -10.91 15.53
CA ILE A 36 12.01 -9.89 14.49
C ILE A 36 13.02 -10.27 13.43
N VAL A 37 12.58 -10.32 12.17
CA VAL A 37 13.41 -10.56 11.00
C VAL A 37 13.62 -9.24 10.28
N TYR A 38 14.88 -8.87 10.07
CA TYR A 38 15.24 -7.57 9.50
C TYR A 38 16.47 -7.67 8.59
N GLN A 39 16.62 -6.71 7.69
CA GLN A 39 17.68 -6.63 6.70
C GLN A 39 18.64 -5.47 7.00
N GLN A 40 19.94 -5.70 6.84
CA GLN A 40 20.93 -4.63 6.77
C GLN A 40 20.70 -3.78 5.51
N LEU A 41 20.66 -2.45 5.60
CA LEU A 41 20.61 -1.55 4.43
C LEU A 41 22.02 -1.07 4.01
N PHE A 42 23.03 -1.90 4.28
CA PHE A 42 24.44 -1.64 4.01
C PHE A 42 25.18 -2.95 3.70
N ASP A 43 26.44 -2.83 3.28
CA ASP A 43 27.32 -3.93 2.87
C ASP A 43 26.65 -4.87 1.85
N ASN A 44 26.25 -6.06 2.30
CA ASN A 44 25.72 -7.16 1.51
C ASN A 44 24.28 -7.54 1.88
N PHE A 45 23.55 -6.59 2.49
CA PHE A 45 22.11 -6.71 2.75
C PHE A 45 21.70 -7.99 3.50
N LYS A 46 22.52 -8.42 4.49
CA LYS A 46 22.24 -9.65 5.23
C LYS A 46 20.93 -9.57 5.98
N ILE A 47 20.25 -10.72 6.03
CA ILE A 47 19.06 -10.91 6.85
C ILE A 47 19.49 -11.42 8.22
N LEU A 48 19.01 -10.75 9.25
CA LEU A 48 19.28 -11.03 10.65
C LEU A 48 17.96 -11.30 11.38
N THR A 49 18.07 -11.97 12.52
CA THR A 49 16.95 -12.25 13.40
C THR A 49 17.38 -12.08 14.84
N ASP A 50 16.57 -11.41 15.64
CA ASP A 50 16.74 -11.28 17.08
C ASP A 50 15.42 -11.62 17.79
N THR A 51 15.51 -11.95 19.08
CA THR A 51 14.32 -12.08 19.91
C THR A 51 13.65 -10.72 20.05
N PHE A 52 12.33 -10.71 20.20
CA PHE A 52 11.60 -9.46 20.36
C PHE A 52 12.08 -8.67 21.59
N ASP A 53 12.36 -9.35 22.70
CA ASP A 53 12.87 -8.71 23.91
C ASP A 53 14.27 -8.12 23.72
N ASP A 54 15.20 -8.85 23.11
CA ASP A 54 16.57 -8.36 22.92
C ASP A 54 16.60 -7.15 21.99
N PHE A 55 15.77 -7.15 20.95
CA PHE A 55 15.68 -6.05 19.97
C PHE A 55 15.30 -4.70 20.63
N PHE A 56 14.31 -4.70 21.53
CA PHE A 56 13.84 -3.46 22.18
C PHE A 56 14.65 -3.07 23.42
N ASN A 57 15.44 -3.97 23.97
CA ASN A 57 16.23 -3.72 25.18
C ASN A 57 17.70 -3.38 24.86
N GLN A 58 18.06 -3.08 23.61
CA GLN A 58 19.41 -2.67 23.25
C GLN A 58 19.73 -1.27 23.81
N PRO A 59 20.84 -1.09 24.56
CA PRO A 59 21.10 0.12 25.35
C PRO A 59 21.49 1.36 24.52
N GLU A 60 21.69 1.22 23.21
CA GLU A 60 22.20 2.29 22.32
C GLU A 60 21.37 2.45 21.03
N ALA A 61 20.27 1.69 20.88
CA ALA A 61 19.43 1.79 19.70
C ALA A 61 18.52 3.02 19.84
N GLU A 62 18.94 4.14 19.25
CA GLU A 62 18.02 5.24 18.96
C GLU A 62 17.10 4.76 17.84
N VAL A 63 16.00 4.08 18.24
CA VAL A 63 14.96 3.57 17.33
C VAL A 63 14.18 4.77 16.77
N HIS A 64 14.83 5.51 15.89
CA HIS A 64 14.19 6.46 14.99
C HIS A 64 13.58 5.65 13.88
N ILE A 65 12.32 5.25 14.08
CA ILE A 65 11.52 4.67 13.01
C ILE A 65 11.24 5.79 12.02
N GLU A 66 12.13 5.91 11.03
CA GLU A 66 11.80 6.56 9.78
C GLU A 66 10.71 5.68 9.17
N ILE A 67 9.46 6.09 9.32
CA ILE A 67 8.38 5.53 8.49
C ILE A 67 8.79 5.96 7.08
N PRO A 68 9.24 5.05 6.19
CA PRO A 68 9.42 5.45 4.82
C PRO A 68 8.04 5.91 4.35
N ALA A 69 7.93 7.20 4.00
CA ALA A 69 6.95 7.58 3.01
C ALA A 69 7.16 6.61 1.84
N ASP A 70 6.07 6.02 1.37
CA ASP A 70 6.00 4.94 0.39
C ASP A 70 6.69 5.37 -0.93
N ASP A 71 8.01 5.40 -0.94
CA ASP A 71 8.88 5.72 -2.06
C ASP A 71 9.21 4.40 -2.76
N ARG A 72 8.17 3.76 -3.32
CA ARG A 72 8.36 2.98 -4.54
C ARG A 72 8.69 3.95 -5.65
N LYS A 73 9.98 4.28 -5.72
CA LYS A 73 10.58 5.15 -6.70
C LYS A 73 10.63 4.43 -8.04
N ASP A 74 9.50 4.41 -8.74
CA ASP A 74 9.54 4.30 -10.19
C ASP A 74 10.08 5.63 -10.73
N ASN A 75 11.18 5.52 -11.48
CA ASN A 75 11.81 6.64 -12.14
C ASN A 75 10.83 7.22 -13.16
N ASP A 76 10.31 8.42 -12.92
CA ASP A 76 10.12 9.37 -14.00
C ASP A 76 10.20 10.80 -13.45
N ALA A 77 10.81 11.66 -14.26
CA ALA A 77 11.16 13.02 -13.90
C ALA A 77 9.92 13.92 -13.92
N ASP A 78 9.95 14.96 -13.07
CA ASP A 78 8.96 16.05 -13.01
C ASP A 78 7.63 15.62 -12.35
N THR A 79 7.10 16.22 -11.29
CA THR A 79 7.01 17.64 -10.93
C THR A 79 6.78 17.70 -9.41
N LYS A 80 7.27 18.76 -8.76
CA LYS A 80 6.92 19.10 -7.37
C LYS A 80 5.43 19.47 -7.29
N GLU A 81 4.56 18.60 -6.82
CA GLU A 81 3.25 19.00 -6.27
C GLU A 81 2.88 18.11 -5.07
N ASP A 82 2.90 18.76 -3.91
CA ASP A 82 2.08 18.55 -2.71
C ASP A 82 1.88 17.13 -2.15
N LEU A 83 2.43 16.95 -0.94
CA LEU A 83 1.79 16.17 0.12
C LEU A 83 0.33 16.63 0.29
N LYS A 84 -0.61 15.94 -0.37
CA LYS A 84 -2.04 16.05 -0.07
C LYS A 84 -2.58 14.64 0.04
N GLY A 85 -3.24 14.36 1.16
CA GLY A 85 -3.76 13.04 1.50
C GLY A 85 -4.52 12.38 0.34
N VAL A 86 -4.60 11.04 0.40
CA VAL A 86 -5.23 10.17 -0.60
C VAL A 86 -6.50 10.82 -1.16
N ASN A 87 -6.62 10.85 -2.49
CA ASN A 87 -7.72 11.54 -3.14
C ASN A 87 -9.07 11.04 -2.56
N PRO A 88 -9.92 11.94 -2.02
CA PRO A 88 -11.17 11.53 -1.36
C PRO A 88 -12.15 10.85 -2.33
N VAL A 89 -12.03 11.12 -3.63
CA VAL A 89 -12.80 10.43 -4.67
C VAL A 89 -12.35 8.98 -4.80
N LEU A 90 -11.05 8.75 -4.77
CA LEU A 90 -10.49 7.40 -4.86
C LEU A 90 -10.81 6.58 -3.60
N MET A 91 -10.68 7.18 -2.41
CA MET A 91 -11.07 6.52 -1.15
C MET A 91 -12.57 6.18 -1.14
N GLY A 92 -13.42 7.12 -1.55
CA GLY A 92 -14.87 6.89 -1.60
C GLY A 92 -15.28 5.82 -2.62
N PHE A 93 -14.46 5.53 -3.64
CA PHE A 93 -14.64 4.39 -4.53
C PHE A 93 -14.26 3.06 -3.87
N PHE A 94 -13.14 3.03 -3.14
CA PHE A 94 -12.66 1.81 -2.46
C PHE A 94 -13.53 1.40 -1.28
N ASP A 95 -14.17 2.36 -0.60
CA ASP A 95 -15.12 2.11 0.48
C ASP A 95 -16.43 1.45 0.02
N ARG A 96 -16.65 1.25 -1.29
CA ARG A 96 -17.84 0.59 -1.84
C ARG A 96 -17.63 -0.91 -1.97
N ASP A 97 -18.53 -1.68 -1.35
CA ASP A 97 -18.44 -3.13 -1.30
C ASP A 97 -18.80 -3.81 -2.63
N THR A 98 -19.81 -3.32 -3.34
CA THR A 98 -20.30 -3.97 -4.57
C THR A 98 -19.92 -3.22 -5.84
N CYS A 99 -19.79 -3.95 -6.95
CA CYS A 99 -19.56 -3.33 -8.27
C CYS A 99 -20.72 -2.38 -8.64
N THR A 100 -21.95 -2.66 -8.21
CA THR A 100 -23.10 -1.78 -8.41
C THR A 100 -22.92 -0.45 -7.68
N ASP A 101 -22.52 -0.49 -6.41
CA ASP A 101 -22.27 0.73 -5.61
C ASP A 101 -21.10 1.54 -6.20
N LYS A 102 -20.08 0.86 -6.73
CA LYS A 102 -18.95 1.48 -7.44
C LYS A 102 -19.38 2.19 -8.73
N ILE A 103 -20.29 1.58 -9.50
CA ILE A 103 -20.87 2.18 -10.72
C ILE A 103 -21.65 3.45 -10.37
N GLU A 104 -22.51 3.39 -9.34
CA GLU A 104 -23.28 4.55 -8.89
C GLU A 104 -22.37 5.66 -8.38
N TYR A 105 -21.33 5.30 -7.64
CA TYR A 105 -20.34 6.25 -7.13
C TYR A 105 -19.59 6.97 -8.26
N ILE A 106 -19.07 6.23 -9.25
CA ILE A 106 -18.40 6.82 -10.42
C ILE A 106 -19.35 7.75 -11.19
N ALA A 107 -20.62 7.37 -11.35
CA ALA A 107 -21.61 8.22 -11.99
C ALA A 107 -21.87 9.52 -11.22
N GLN A 108 -21.86 9.48 -9.88
CA GLN A 108 -22.04 10.66 -9.02
C GLN A 108 -20.83 11.61 -9.01
N VAL A 109 -19.62 11.06 -9.16
CA VAL A 109 -18.37 11.83 -9.13
C VAL A 109 -17.79 12.08 -10.52
N ARG A 110 -18.56 11.84 -11.59
CA ARG A 110 -18.11 11.94 -12.99
C ARG A 110 -17.38 13.25 -13.27
N ASP A 111 -17.93 14.38 -12.80
CA ASP A 111 -17.36 15.71 -13.00
C ASP A 111 -16.05 15.97 -12.23
N LYS A 112 -15.68 15.09 -11.30
CA LYS A 112 -14.49 15.18 -10.45
C LYS A 112 -13.42 14.16 -10.82
N LEU A 113 -13.69 13.30 -11.80
CA LEU A 113 -12.72 12.34 -12.31
C LEU A 113 -11.82 13.03 -13.33
N ASP A 114 -10.52 12.80 -13.22
CA ASP A 114 -9.52 13.14 -14.21
C ASP A 114 -8.92 11.87 -14.81
N ASP A 115 -8.13 12.01 -15.87
CA ASP A 115 -7.50 10.87 -16.56
C ASP A 115 -6.66 10.00 -15.61
N ARG A 116 -6.02 10.63 -14.63
CA ARG A 116 -5.19 9.95 -13.63
C ARG A 116 -6.05 9.09 -12.70
N LEU A 117 -7.12 9.64 -12.14
CA LEU A 117 -8.04 8.92 -11.26
C LEU A 117 -8.69 7.74 -11.97
N VAL A 118 -9.09 7.93 -13.23
CA VAL A 118 -9.67 6.85 -14.03
C VAL A 118 -8.65 5.73 -14.25
N SER A 119 -7.39 6.08 -14.56
CA SER A 119 -6.30 5.10 -14.70
C SER A 119 -5.98 4.37 -13.39
N ASP A 120 -5.95 5.09 -12.27
CA ASP A 120 -5.66 4.52 -10.94
C ASP A 120 -6.75 3.51 -10.52
N ILE A 121 -8.02 3.86 -10.74
CA ILE A 121 -9.15 2.96 -10.51
C ILE A 121 -9.06 1.74 -11.42
N ALA A 122 -8.75 1.96 -12.71
CA ALA A 122 -8.64 0.89 -13.69
C ALA A 122 -7.54 -0.12 -13.33
N ALA A 123 -6.35 0.38 -12.99
CA ALA A 123 -5.23 -0.44 -12.55
C ALA A 123 -5.56 -1.24 -11.29
N SER A 124 -6.26 -0.63 -10.33
CA SER A 124 -6.66 -1.33 -9.11
C SER A 124 -7.73 -2.41 -9.34
N MET A 125 -8.59 -2.22 -10.35
CA MET A 125 -9.65 -3.16 -10.70
C MET A 125 -9.25 -4.20 -11.76
N ASP A 126 -7.98 -4.19 -12.21
CA ASP A 126 -7.46 -4.99 -13.32
C ASP A 126 -8.30 -4.81 -14.60
N ILE A 127 -8.64 -3.56 -14.92
CA ILE A 127 -9.43 -3.16 -16.08
C ILE A 127 -8.51 -2.46 -17.09
N THR A 128 -8.49 -2.96 -18.32
CA THR A 128 -7.85 -2.27 -19.45
C THR A 128 -8.81 -1.24 -20.02
N ILE A 129 -8.38 0.02 -20.06
CA ILE A 129 -9.12 1.12 -20.68
C ILE A 129 -8.47 1.46 -22.02
N GLU A 130 -9.30 1.64 -23.06
CA GLU A 130 -8.83 2.04 -24.40
C GLU A 130 -8.47 3.53 -24.43
N GLU A 131 -7.53 3.90 -25.32
CA GLU A 131 -7.18 5.31 -25.52
C GLU A 131 -8.37 6.08 -26.12
N GLY A 132 -8.73 7.19 -25.49
CA GLY A 132 -9.89 7.99 -25.86
C GLY A 132 -9.99 9.27 -25.06
N SER A 133 -11.10 10.00 -25.21
CA SER A 133 -11.38 11.15 -24.34
C SER A 133 -11.64 10.69 -22.91
N LEU A 134 -11.52 11.61 -21.93
CA LEU A 134 -11.82 11.31 -20.53
C LEU A 134 -13.21 10.66 -20.37
N ASP A 135 -14.20 11.15 -21.11
CA ASP A 135 -15.56 10.59 -21.09
C ASP A 135 -15.60 9.16 -21.65
N ASP A 136 -14.88 8.89 -22.75
CA ASP A 136 -14.79 7.53 -23.32
C ASP A 136 -14.12 6.56 -22.35
N LYS A 137 -13.12 7.02 -21.61
CA LYS A 137 -12.42 6.24 -20.58
C LYS A 137 -13.33 5.94 -19.39
N ILE A 138 -14.10 6.93 -18.93
CA ILE A 138 -15.10 6.75 -17.87
C ILE A 138 -16.18 5.77 -18.32
N ASP A 139 -16.68 5.90 -19.56
CA ASP A 139 -17.70 5.00 -20.08
C ASP A 139 -17.17 3.58 -20.24
N SER A 140 -15.93 3.41 -20.70
CA SER A 140 -15.24 2.11 -20.77
C SER A 140 -15.10 1.46 -19.39
N LEU A 141 -14.68 2.23 -18.39
CA LEU A 141 -14.59 1.79 -17.00
C LEU A 141 -15.96 1.32 -16.48
N LEU A 142 -17.03 2.08 -16.74
CA LEU A 142 -18.39 1.74 -16.34
C LEU A 142 -18.89 0.46 -17.03
N ILE A 143 -18.57 0.26 -18.32
CA ILE A 143 -18.93 -0.96 -19.06
C ILE A 143 -18.23 -2.18 -18.47
N CYS A 144 -16.94 -2.08 -18.16
CA CYS A 144 -16.18 -3.15 -17.52
C CYS A 144 -16.72 -3.48 -16.13
N LEU A 145 -16.99 -2.47 -15.30
CA LEU A 145 -17.59 -2.66 -13.98
C LEU A 145 -18.98 -3.31 -14.05
N ARG A 146 -19.83 -2.93 -15.02
CA ARG A 146 -21.14 -3.57 -15.24
C ARG A 146 -21.00 -5.03 -15.65
N THR A 147 -20.01 -5.33 -16.48
CA THR A 147 -19.71 -6.70 -16.92
C THR A 147 -19.25 -7.55 -15.72
N LYS A 148 -18.34 -7.03 -14.89
CA LYS A 148 -17.94 -7.67 -13.63
C LYS A 148 -19.11 -7.86 -12.68
N ALA A 149 -19.95 -6.83 -12.46
CA ALA A 149 -21.15 -6.95 -11.63
C ALA A 149 -22.09 -8.07 -12.10
N LYS A 150 -22.24 -8.22 -13.42
CA LYS A 150 -23.13 -9.23 -14.03
C LYS A 150 -22.58 -10.66 -13.92
N TYR A 151 -21.28 -10.85 -14.08
CA TYR A 151 -20.68 -12.19 -14.24
C TYR A 151 -19.78 -12.64 -13.08
N GLU A 152 -19.23 -11.72 -12.28
CA GLU A 152 -18.33 -12.04 -11.15
C GLU A 152 -19.09 -12.10 -9.81
N CYS A 153 -20.08 -11.24 -9.59
CA CYS A 153 -20.90 -11.29 -8.36
C CYS A 153 -21.83 -12.52 -8.29
N ASN A 154 -22.08 -13.19 -9.42
CA ASN A 154 -22.86 -14.43 -9.48
C ASN A 154 -21.99 -15.70 -9.52
N ARG A 155 -20.67 -15.58 -9.37
CA ARG A 155 -19.75 -16.73 -9.59
C ARG A 155 -19.65 -17.69 -8.40
N PHE A 156 -20.24 -17.38 -7.26
CA PHE A 156 -20.43 -18.35 -6.17
C PHE A 156 -21.76 -18.11 -5.45
N ARG A 157 -22.77 -18.85 -5.89
CA ARG A 157 -23.78 -19.43 -5.01
C ARG A 157 -24.00 -20.88 -5.41
#